data_AF-A0A7H8IQM7-F1
#
_entry.id   AF-A0A7H8IQM7-F1
#
_cell.length_a   1.000
_cell.length_b   1.000
_cell.length_c   1.000
_cell.angle_alpha   90.00
_cell.angle_beta   90.00
_cell.angle_gamma   90.00
#
_symmetry.space_group_name_H-M   'P 1'
#
loop_
_entity.id
_entity.type
_entity.pdbx_description
1 polymer ?
#
loop_
_entity_poly.entity_id
_entity_poly.type
_entity_poly.pdbx_seq_one_letter_code
_entity_poly.pdbx_strand_id
1 'polypeptide(L)' 'MVEQPNTDTDVVVTRLMRNLRLLTGCDALLTAMEGGALVAEVMALTARSAETVADDARTMLLTLRQDPRKSGGDHT' A
#
# COMPACT_ATOMS: atom_id res chain seq x y z
N MET A 1 26.25 -5.81 18.10
CA MET A 1 24.83 -6.25 18.12
C MET A 1 24.28 -5.97 16.74
N VAL A 2 23.89 -7.01 15.99
CA VAL A 2 23.30 -6.84 14.64
C VAL A 2 21.82 -6.57 14.86
N GLU A 3 21.35 -5.36 14.53
CA GLU A 3 19.91 -5.08 14.46
C GLU A 3 19.31 -6.01 13.41
N GLN A 4 18.44 -6.92 13.83
CA GLN A 4 17.67 -7.72 12.90
C GLN A 4 16.72 -6.78 12.14
N PRO A 5 16.68 -6.81 10.79
CA PRO A 5 15.73 -6.03 10.02
C PRO A 5 14.31 -6.45 10.43
N ASN A 6 13.46 -5.46 10.71
CA ASN A 6 12.08 -5.66 11.16
C ASN A 6 11.24 -6.20 9.99
N THR A 7 11.38 -7.51 9.75
CA THR A 7 11.01 -8.19 8.50
C THR A 7 9.52 -8.09 8.21
N ASP A 8 8.69 -8.02 9.26
CA ASP A 8 7.24 -7.87 9.13
C ASP A 8 6.83 -6.49 8.58
N THR A 9 7.57 -5.43 8.96
CA THR A 9 7.28 -4.09 8.45
C THR A 9 7.68 -3.98 6.98
N ASP A 10 8.83 -4.55 6.60
CA ASP A 10 9.29 -4.55 5.22
C ASP A 10 8.34 -5.33 4.28
N VAL A 11 7.75 -6.42 4.76
CA VAL A 11 6.73 -7.18 4.03
C VAL A 11 5.45 -6.36 3.82
N VAL A 12 4.97 -5.66 4.86
CA VAL A 12 3.79 -4.79 4.77
C VAL A 12 4.04 -3.62 3.82
N VAL A 13 5.20 -2.97 3.90
CA VAL A 13 5.57 -1.85 3.01
C VAL A 13 5.69 -2.31 1.56
N THR A 14 6.31 -3.46 1.32
CA THR A 14 6.42 -4.04 -0.03
C THR A 14 5.05 -4.36 -0.61
N ARG A 15 4.15 -4.94 0.20
CA ARG A 15 2.76 -5.22 -0.20
C ARG A 15 1.98 -3.95 -0.50
N LEU A 16 2.09 -2.94 0.35
CA LEU A 16 1.47 -1.63 0.19
C LEU A 16 1.89 -0.97 -1.13
N MET A 17 3.20 -0.91 -1.41
CA MET A 17 3.73 -0.31 -2.64
C MET A 17 3.28 -1.06 -3.90
N ARG A 18 3.18 -2.39 -3.84
CA ARG A 18 2.64 -3.20 -4.95
C ARG A 18 1.17 -2.85 -5.21
N ASN A 19 0.35 -2.80 -4.16
CA ASN A 19 -1.08 -2.56 -4.31
C ASN A 19 -1.38 -1.10 -4.74
N LEU A 20 -0.58 -0.13 -4.29
CA LEU A 20 -0.66 1.26 -4.78
C LEU A 20 -0.37 1.36 -6.28
N ARG A 21 0.65 0.67 -6.78
CA ARG A 21 0.94 0.62 -8.23
C ARG A 21 -0.20 -0.01 -9.02
N LEU A 22 -0.85 -1.03 -8.46
CA LEU A 22 -2.01 -1.67 -9.08
C LEU A 22 -3.21 -0.71 -9.17
N LEU A 23 -3.47 0.09 -8.12
CA LEU A 23 -4.51 1.12 -8.16
C LEU A 23 -4.24 2.18 -9.25
N THR A 24 -3.00 2.66 -9.37
CA THR A 24 -2.61 3.60 -10.43
C THR A 24 -2.82 2.99 -11.82
N GLY A 25 -2.50 1.70 -12.00
CA GLY A 25 -2.75 1.00 -13.25
C GLY A 25 -4.24 0.86 -13.58
N CYS A 26 -5.08 0.58 -12.58
CA CYS A 26 -6.53 0.50 -12.79
C CYS A 26 -7.13 1.86 -13.16
N ASP A 27 -6.69 2.95 -12.55
CA ASP A 27 -7.13 4.31 -12.88
C ASP A 27 -6.78 4.72 -14.32
N ALA A 28 -5.55 4.38 -14.76
CA ALA A 28 -5.12 4.59 -16.15
C ALA A 28 -5.95 3.77 -17.14
N LEU A 29 -6.27 2.51 -16.81
CA LEU A 29 -7.14 1.66 -17.63
C LEU A 29 -8.57 2.21 -17.72
N LEU A 30 -9.16 2.60 -16.59
CA LEU A 30 -10.50 3.21 -16.56
C LEU A 30 -10.55 4.51 -17.36
N THR A 31 -9.47 5.30 -17.35
CA THR A 31 -9.35 6.54 -18.15
C THR A 31 -9.26 6.25 -19.66
N ALA A 32 -8.61 5.14 -20.04
CA ALA A 32 -8.37 4.78 -21.44
C ALA A 32 -9.53 3.99 -22.09
N MET A 33 -10.47 3.48 -21.29
CA MET A 33 -11.53 2.58 -21.77
C MET A 33 -12.86 3.30 -21.98
N GLU A 34 -13.50 3.04 -23.11
CA GLU A 34 -14.91 3.37 -23.33
C GLU A 34 -15.79 2.20 -22.84
N GLY A 35 -16.92 2.53 -22.18
CA GLY A 35 -17.70 1.67 -21.30
C GLY A 35 -18.02 0.23 -21.76
N GLY A 36 -18.22 -0.67 -20.79
CA GLY A 36 -18.62 -2.06 -21.03
C GLY A 36 -18.32 -2.99 -19.83
N ALA A 37 -18.47 -4.30 -20.01
CA ALA A 37 -18.21 -5.30 -18.96
C ALA A 37 -16.76 -5.24 -18.42
N LEU A 38 -15.79 -4.93 -19.27
CA LEU A 38 -14.38 -4.82 -18.88
C LEU A 38 -14.13 -3.62 -17.94
N VAL A 39 -14.82 -2.50 -18.12
CA VAL A 39 -14.75 -1.35 -17.18
C VAL A 39 -15.28 -1.77 -15.80
N ALA A 40 -16.39 -2.51 -15.75
CA ALA A 40 -16.96 -2.99 -14.50
C ALA A 40 -16.02 -3.95 -13.74
N GLU A 41 -15.32 -4.83 -14.47
CA GLU A 41 -14.31 -5.73 -13.88
C GLU A 41 -13.11 -4.95 -13.32
N VAL A 42 -12.61 -3.95 -14.05
CA VAL A 42 -11.52 -3.08 -13.57
C VAL A 42 -11.99 -2.29 -12.34
N MET A 43 -13.21 -1.72 -12.32
CA MET A 43 -13.76 -1.05 -11.14
C MET A 43 -13.86 -2.00 -9.93
N ALA A 44 -14.31 -3.24 -10.13
CA ALA A 44 -14.39 -4.23 -9.06
C ALA A 44 -13.00 -4.62 -8.53
N LEU A 45 -12.00 -4.71 -9.41
CA LEU A 45 -10.61 -4.94 -9.03
C LEU A 45 -10.03 -3.75 -8.24
N THR A 46 -10.30 -2.51 -8.68
CA THR A 46 -9.90 -1.28 -7.98
C THR A 46 -10.48 -1.26 -6.56
N ALA A 47 -11.77 -1.55 -6.41
CA ALA A 47 -12.46 -1.51 -5.12
C ALA A 47 -11.83 -2.49 -4.10
N ARG A 48 -11.61 -3.76 -4.49
CA ARG A 48 -10.96 -4.76 -3.63
C ARG A 48 -9.52 -4.39 -3.25
N SER A 49 -8.81 -3.79 -4.20
CA SER A 49 -7.42 -3.39 -3.99
C SER A 49 -7.31 -2.17 -3.08
N ALA A 50 -8.26 -1.23 -3.17
CA ALA A 50 -8.32 -0.05 -2.32
C ALA A 50 -8.56 -0.41 -0.85
N GLU A 51 -9.44 -1.37 -0.58
CA GLU A 51 -9.68 -1.88 0.78
C GLU A 51 -8.40 -2.49 1.39
N THR A 52 -7.73 -3.37 0.65
CA THR A 52 -6.44 -3.96 1.07
C THR A 52 -5.37 -2.89 1.33
N VAL A 53 -5.27 -1.88 0.47
CA VAL A 53 -4.32 -0.76 0.64
C VAL A 53 -4.62 0.04 1.90
N ALA A 54 -5.90 0.32 2.17
CA ALA A 54 -6.29 1.07 3.37
C ALA A 54 -5.93 0.32 4.66
N ASP A 55 -6.11 -1.00 4.68
CA ASP A 55 -5.74 -1.83 5.83
C ASP A 55 -4.22 -1.94 6.02
N ASP A 56 -3.45 -2.06 4.94
CA ASP A 56 -1.99 -2.05 4.97
C ASP A 56 -1.45 -0.71 5.49
N ALA A 57 -2.01 0.41 5.00
CA ALA A 57 -1.65 1.74 5.46
C ALA A 57 -2.00 1.95 6.94
N ARG A 58 -3.18 1.49 7.39
CA ARG A 58 -3.57 1.54 8.81
C ARG A 58 -2.60 0.75 9.68
N THR A 59 -2.22 -0.45 9.25
CA THR A 59 -1.26 -1.30 9.95
C THR A 59 0.09 -0.59 10.07
N MET A 60 0.63 -0.04 8.97
CA MET A 60 1.88 0.71 8.97
C MET A 60 1.84 1.91 9.92
N LEU A 61 0.76 2.70 9.88
CA LEU A 61 0.59 3.87 10.76
C LEU A 61 0.49 3.48 12.24
N LEU A 62 -0.17 2.36 12.56
CA LEU A 62 -0.23 1.84 13.93
C LEU A 62 1.15 1.37 14.41
N THR A 63 1.92 0.69 13.56
CA THR A 63 3.31 0.29 13.86
C THR A 63 4.19 1.50 14.15
N LEU A 64 4.12 2.54 13.30
CA LEU A 64 4.87 3.79 13.50
C LEU A 64 4.45 4.52 14.79
N ARG A 65 3.16 4.50 15.15
CA ARG A 65 2.66 5.12 16.39
C ARG A 65 3.09 4.38 17.64
N GLN A 66 3.25 3.05 17.58
CA GLN A 66 3.69 2.24 18.70
C GLN A 66 5.22 2.27 18.90
N ASP A 67 5.99 2.67 17.88
CA ASP A 67 7.46 2.79 17.95
C ASP A 67 7.97 4.22 17.64
N PRO A 68 7.57 5.25 18.41
CA PRO A 68 8.01 6.63 18.18
C PRO A 68 9.51 6.85 18.46
N ARG A 69 10.19 5.89 19.09
CA ARG A 69 11.63 5.96 19.40
C ARG A 69 12.53 5.66 18.19
N LYS A 70 11.99 5.10 17.11
CA LYS A 70 12.76 4.73 15.92
C LYS A 70 12.77 5.78 14.82
N SER A 71 11.95 6.84 14.94
CA SER A 71 11.78 7.87 13.91
C SER A 71 12.54 9.17 14.19
N GLY A 72 13.35 9.24 15.26
CA GLY A 72 14.15 10.40 15.61
C GLY A 72 15.53 9.98 16.14
N GLY A 73 16.50 9.87 15.25
CA GLY A 73 17.89 9.59 15.61
C GLY A 73 18.86 9.97 14.49
N ASP A 74 19.69 10.97 14.78
CA ASP A 74 20.92 11.40 14.12
C ASP A 74 20.87 12.05 12.73
N HIS A 75 20.74 13.38 12.74
CA HIS A 75 21.60 14.29 11.94
C HIS A 75 22.05 15.44 12.86
N THR A 76 23.17 15.23 13.58
CA THR A 76 24.03 16.31 14.09
C THR A 76 25.43 16.09 13.57
#